data_AF-A0A949VVB1-F1
#
_entry.id   AF-A0A949VVB1-F1
#
_cell.length_a   1.000
_cell.length_b   1.000
_cell.length_c   1.000
_cell.angle_alpha   90.00
_cell.angle_beta   90.00
_cell.angle_gamma   90.00
#
_symmetry.space_group_name_H-M   'P 1'
#
loop_
_entity.id
_entity.type
_entity.pdbx_description
1 polymer ?
#
loop_
_entity_poly.entity_id
_entity_poly.type
_entity_poly.pdbx_seq_one_letter_code
_entity_poly.pdbx_strand_id
1 'polypeptide(L)'
;MNAQQILADIHALEEDLLAFERKYGIRSEIFYAAHVNGEEPEKDEWVLDFGEWGSVYKTWLERQAQYRNEIRRLQHNSSPLAGLIRVSAA
;
A
#
# COMPACT_ATOMS: atom_id res chain seq x y z
N MET A 1 7.95 14.03 0.22
CA MET A 1 8.43 12.87 -0.58
C MET A 1 8.23 13.16 -2.04
N ASN A 2 9.11 12.66 -2.92
CA ASN A 2 8.88 12.65 -4.36
C ASN A 2 8.19 11.34 -4.79
N ALA A 3 7.76 11.25 -6.06
CA ALA A 3 7.05 10.07 -6.56
C ALA A 3 7.85 8.76 -6.43
N GLN A 4 9.18 8.81 -6.59
CA GLN A 4 10.06 7.64 -6.46
C GLN A 4 10.12 7.12 -5.02
N GLN A 5 10.23 8.02 -4.04
CA GLN A 5 10.18 7.65 -2.62
C GLN A 5 8.84 7.02 -2.25
N ILE A 6 7.73 7.58 -2.73
CA ILE A 6 6.39 7.02 -2.47
C ILE A 6 6.26 5.63 -3.11
N LEU A 7 6.83 5.43 -4.31
CA LEU A 7 6.82 4.13 -4.97
C LEU A 7 7.66 3.09 -4.19
N ALA A 8 8.81 3.48 -3.66
CA ALA A 8 9.63 2.61 -2.81
C ALA A 8 8.87 2.21 -1.52
N ASP A 9 8.20 3.16 -0.88
CA ASP A 9 7.32 2.90 0.27
C ASP A 9 6.20 1.90 -0.10
N ILE A 10 5.56 2.07 -1.27
CA ILE A 10 4.50 1.17 -1.74
C ILE A 10 5.04 -0.26 -1.86
N HIS A 11 6.20 -0.45 -2.49
CA HIS A 11 6.76 -1.79 -2.66
C HIS A 11 7.14 -2.46 -1.32
N ALA A 12 7.69 -1.69 -0.37
CA ALA A 12 8.00 -2.21 0.96
C ALA A 12 6.72 -2.69 1.68
N LEU A 13 5.66 -1.88 1.64
CA LEU A 13 4.36 -2.26 2.21
C LEU A 13 3.74 -3.47 1.50
N GLU A 14 3.93 -3.62 0.18
CA GLU A 14 3.46 -4.79 -0.56
C GLU A 14 4.19 -6.08 -0.14
N GLU A 15 5.49 -6.02 0.17
CA GLU A 15 6.22 -7.15 0.73
C GLU A 15 5.69 -7.57 2.10
N ASP A 16 5.38 -6.60 2.97
CA ASP A 16 4.77 -6.84 4.29
C ASP A 16 3.38 -7.48 4.15
N LEU A 17 2.54 -6.92 3.27
CA LEU A 17 1.21 -7.48 2.98
C LEU A 17 1.32 -8.92 2.44
N LEU A 18 2.25 -9.18 1.52
CA LEU A 18 2.48 -10.52 0.99
C LEU A 18 2.91 -11.52 2.07
N ALA A 19 3.63 -11.08 3.11
CA ALA A 19 3.98 -11.94 4.23
C ALA A 19 2.72 -12.38 5.00
N PHE A 20 1.80 -11.45 5.30
CA PHE A 20 0.53 -11.78 5.93
C PHE A 20 -0.35 -12.67 5.04
N GLU A 21 -0.48 -12.36 3.75
CA GLU A 21 -1.26 -13.16 2.81
C GLU A 21 -0.75 -14.60 2.72
N ARG A 22 0.57 -14.81 2.74
CA ARG A 22 1.18 -16.15 2.77
C ARG A 22 0.93 -16.88 4.08
N LYS A 23 0.95 -16.15 5.21
CA LYS A 23 0.72 -16.74 6.54
C LYS A 23 -0.74 -17.18 6.73
N TYR A 24 -1.69 -16.36 6.29
CA TYR A 24 -3.13 -16.57 6.56
C TYR A 24 -3.91 -17.11 5.36
N GLY A 25 -3.32 -17.13 4.16
CA GLY A 25 -3.92 -17.74 2.97
C GLY A 25 -5.08 -16.94 2.35
N ILE A 26 -5.24 -15.67 2.72
CA ILE A 26 -6.29 -14.78 2.19
C ILE A 26 -5.68 -13.46 1.72
N ARG A 27 -6.37 -12.79 0.78
CA ARG A 27 -5.96 -11.48 0.26
C ARG A 27 -6.18 -10.39 1.30
N SER A 28 -5.27 -9.44 1.37
CA SER A 28 -5.31 -8.30 2.31
C SER A 28 -6.57 -7.46 2.17
N GLU A 29 -7.12 -7.34 0.96
CA GLU A 29 -8.39 -6.63 0.71
C GLU A 29 -9.58 -7.28 1.42
N ILE A 30 -9.66 -8.61 1.39
CA ILE A 30 -10.74 -9.38 2.03
C ILE A 30 -10.61 -9.28 3.54
N PHE A 31 -9.39 -9.47 4.04
CA PHE A 31 -9.06 -9.27 5.45
C PHE A 31 -9.45 -7.86 5.92
N TYR A 32 -9.05 -6.82 5.19
CA TYR A 32 -9.27 -5.44 5.61
C TYR A 32 -10.76 -5.07 5.66
N ALA A 33 -11.57 -5.57 4.72
CA ALA A 33 -13.01 -5.38 4.75
C ALA A 33 -13.64 -5.96 6.03
N ALA A 34 -13.26 -7.18 6.40
CA ALA A 34 -13.68 -7.82 7.65
C ALA A 34 -13.20 -7.03 8.88
N HIS A 35 -11.93 -6.65 8.90
CA HIS A 35 -11.30 -5.88 9.99
C HIS A 35 -12.02 -4.54 10.23
N VAL A 36 -12.33 -3.78 9.17
CA VAL A 36 -13.06 -2.50 9.26
C VAL A 36 -14.50 -2.68 9.76
N ASN A 37 -15.12 -3.83 9.48
CA ASN A 37 -16.44 -4.18 9.98
C ASN A 37 -16.43 -4.63 11.45
N GLY A 38 -15.26 -4.70 12.09
CA GLY A 38 -15.11 -5.09 13.49
C GLY A 38 -15.10 -6.59 13.71
N GLU A 39 -14.81 -7.40 12.70
CA GLU A 39 -14.59 -8.83 12.90
C GLU A 39 -13.35 -9.06 13.78
N GLU A 40 -13.56 -9.79 14.88
CA GLU A 40 -12.50 -10.15 15.81
C GLU A 40 -11.78 -11.43 15.35
N PRO A 41 -10.47 -11.56 15.56
CA PRO A 41 -9.75 -12.80 15.28
C PRO A 41 -10.27 -13.93 16.17
N GLU A 42 -10.38 -15.14 15.60
CA GLU A 42 -10.85 -16.32 16.34
C GLU A 42 -9.90 -16.74 17.47
N LYS A 43 -8.62 -16.34 17.39
CA LYS A 43 -7.61 -16.67 18.37
C LYS A 43 -6.87 -15.42 18.84
N ASP A 44 -6.63 -15.35 20.16
CA ASP A 44 -5.87 -14.27 20.79
C ASP A 44 -4.47 -14.10 20.20
N GLU A 45 -3.85 -15.21 19.76
CA GLU A 45 -2.51 -15.20 19.14
C GLU A 45 -2.45 -14.44 17.80
N TRP A 46 -3.60 -14.17 17.15
CA TRP A 46 -3.68 -13.44 15.88
C TRP A 46 -3.99 -11.95 16.05
N VAL A 47 -4.31 -11.49 17.25
CA VAL A 47 -4.71 -10.09 17.52
C VAL A 47 -3.63 -9.10 17.09
N LEU A 48 -2.36 -9.39 17.39
CA LEU A 48 -1.24 -8.52 17.04
C LEU A 48 -1.07 -8.43 15.51
N ASP A 49 -1.04 -9.57 14.83
CA ASP A 49 -0.95 -9.64 13.39
C ASP A 49 -2.10 -8.92 12.70
N PHE A 50 -3.34 -9.07 13.19
CA PHE A 50 -4.51 -8.43 12.59
C PHE A 50 -4.42 -6.90 12.71
N GLY A 51 -3.99 -6.40 13.87
CA GLY A 51 -3.77 -4.96 14.07
C GLY A 51 -2.68 -4.41 13.15
N GLU A 52 -1.55 -5.12 13.06
CA GLU A 52 -0.43 -4.73 12.19
C GLU A 52 -0.84 -4.77 10.72
N TRP A 53 -1.43 -5.88 10.26
CA TRP A 53 -1.88 -6.05 8.89
C TRP A 53 -2.88 -4.97 8.48
N GLY A 54 -3.84 -4.65 9.35
CA GLY A 54 -4.81 -3.57 9.11
C GLY A 54 -4.12 -2.20 8.97
N SER A 55 -3.12 -1.92 9.80
CA SER A 55 -2.34 -0.69 9.74
C SER A 55 -1.48 -0.59 8.48
N VAL A 56 -0.80 -1.68 8.09
CA VAL A 56 0.01 -1.76 6.87
C VAL A 56 -0.87 -1.55 5.65
N TYR A 57 -2.01 -2.24 5.56
CA TYR A 57 -2.92 -2.12 4.42
C TYR A 57 -3.49 -0.71 4.28
N LYS A 58 -3.90 -0.09 5.39
CA LYS A 58 -4.37 1.30 5.39
C LYS A 58 -3.28 2.26 4.91
N THR A 59 -2.06 2.09 5.39
CA THR A 59 -0.91 2.92 4.99
C THR A 59 -0.60 2.75 3.51
N TRP A 60 -0.68 1.52 2.99
CA TRP A 60 -0.51 1.22 1.56
C TRP A 60 -1.56 1.95 0.70
N LEU A 61 -2.84 1.93 1.10
CA LEU A 61 -3.89 2.70 0.40
C LEU A 61 -3.60 4.21 0.36
N GLU A 62 -3.14 4.77 1.48
CA GLU A 62 -2.76 6.18 1.56
C GLU A 62 -1.57 6.50 0.66
N ARG A 63 -0.53 5.67 0.64
CA ARG A 63 0.65 5.85 -0.23
C ARG A 63 0.28 5.72 -1.71
N GLN A 64 -0.57 4.78 -2.08
CA GLN A 64 -1.08 4.69 -3.45
C GLN A 64 -1.83 5.96 -3.87
N ALA A 65 -2.67 6.52 -3.00
CA ALA A 65 -3.37 7.77 -3.28
C ALA A 65 -2.40 8.95 -3.44
N GLN A 66 -1.39 9.05 -2.57
CA GLN A 66 -0.34 10.07 -2.68
C GLN A 66 0.46 9.94 -3.98
N TYR A 67 0.86 8.73 -4.36
CA TYR A 67 1.56 8.48 -5.61
C TYR A 67 0.75 8.92 -6.83
N ARG A 68 -0.53 8.54 -6.89
CA ARG A 68 -1.44 8.96 -7.98
C ARG A 68 -1.54 10.49 -8.08
N ASN A 69 -1.60 11.18 -6.95
CA ASN A 69 -1.66 12.64 -6.90
C ASN A 69 -0.36 13.29 -7.41
N GLU A 70 0.80 12.77 -6.99
CA GLU A 70 2.10 13.28 -7.45
C GLU A 70 2.33 13.04 -8.95
N ILE A 71 1.98 11.86 -9.46
CA ILE A 71 2.06 11.58 -10.90
C ILE A 71 1.15 12.52 -11.70
N ARG A 72 -0.07 12.77 -11.23
CA ARG A 72 -0.99 13.72 -11.87
C ARG A 72 -0.41 15.14 -11.89
N ARG A 73 0.22 15.57 -10.79
CA ARG A 73 0.90 16.87 -10.70
C ARG A 73 2.07 16.96 -11.68
N LEU A 74 2.86 15.91 -11.84
CA LEU A 74 3.97 15.86 -12.80
C LEU A 74 3.47 15.90 -14.25
N GLN A 75 2.40 15.15 -14.57
CA GLN A 75 1.76 15.13 -15.89
C GLN A 75 1.20 16.50 -16.30
N HIS A 76 0.63 17.25 -15.36
CA HIS A 76 0.13 18.60 -15.64
C HIS A 76 1.26 19.59 -15.98
N ASN A 77 2.48 19.32 -15.50
CA ASN A 77 3.64 20.21 -15.65
C ASN A 77 4.63 19.74 -16.74
N SER A 78 4.45 18.56 -17.35
CA SER A 78 5.34 18.03 -18.39
C SER A 78 4.66 16.96 -19.28
N SER A 79 4.89 17.09 -20.59
CA SER A 79 4.39 16.22 -21.68
C SER A 79 4.94 14.76 -21.62
N PRO A 80 4.57 13.88 -22.56
CA PRO A 80 3.93 12.55 -22.41
C PRO A 80 4.74 11.53 -21.57
N LEU A 81 4.22 10.31 -21.37
CA LEU A 81 4.80 9.21 -20.55
C LEU A 81 6.35 9.08 -20.55
N ALA A 82 7.01 9.33 -21.69
CA ALA A 82 8.47 9.35 -21.83
C ALA A 82 9.20 10.39 -20.95
N GLY A 83 8.54 11.50 -20.60
CA GLY A 83 9.04 12.50 -19.64
C GLY A 83 8.98 12.02 -18.20
N LEU A 84 7.91 11.31 -17.83
CA LEU A 84 7.73 10.77 -16.47
C LEU A 84 8.76 9.69 -16.14
N ILE A 85 9.09 8.83 -17.10
CA ILE A 85 10.11 7.77 -16.92
C ILE A 85 11.49 8.37 -16.64
N ARG A 86 11.86 9.50 -17.28
CA ARG A 86 13.16 10.15 -17.03
C ARG A 86 13.24 10.83 -15.66
N VAL A 87 12.15 11.43 -15.21
CA VAL A 87 12.09 12.14 -13.91
C VAL A 87 12.08 11.18 -12.72
N SER A 88 11.57 9.96 -12.91
CA SER A 88 11.47 8.95 -11.85
C SER A 88 12.68 8.01 -11.75
N ALA A 89 13.54 7.99 -12.77
CA ALA A 89 14.74 7.15 -12.83
C ALA A 89 16.06 7.86 -12.47
N ALA A 90 16.01 9.16 -12.18
CA ALA A 90 17.17 9.99 -11.83
C ALA A 90 17.20 10.30 -10.33
#